data_AF-A0A7C7QMR1-F1
#
_entry.id   AF-A0A7C7QMR1-F1
#
_cell.length_a   1.000
_cell.length_b   1.000
_cell.length_c   1.000
_cell.angle_alpha   90.00
_cell.angle_beta   90.00
_cell.angle_gamma   90.00
#
_symmetry.space_group_name_H-M   'P 1'
#
loop_
_entity.id
_entity.type
_entity.pdbx_description
1 polymer ?
#
loop_
_entity_poly.entity_id
_entity_poly.type
_entity_poly.pdbx_seq_one_letter_code
_entity_poly.pdbx_strand_id
1 'polypeptide(L)'
;MDSAHVRQNFNKYLRRVFEHALEVLERYEEPAYAVGAIGKLADLRRDDLVEARRVMKRAGNDEAAFETAFKWLIRKWYRFLWTLFLSISQSRKTRGGKDFELAISGLLDLMNIPHERQPARYRADFILPSMDIYHKRSEPGHSPFG
;
A
#
# COMPACT_ATOMS: atom_id res chain seq x y z
N MET A 1 -22.14 -14.69 13.08
CA MET A 1 -22.60 -14.38 11.70
C MET A 1 -22.79 -15.70 11.00
N ASP A 2 -23.93 -15.94 10.33
CA ASP A 2 -24.19 -17.22 9.68
C ASP A 2 -23.35 -17.38 8.40
N SER A 3 -22.75 -18.56 8.18
CA SER A 3 -21.92 -18.88 7.01
C SER A 3 -22.69 -18.68 5.70
N ALA A 4 -23.99 -19.04 5.67
CA ALA A 4 -24.82 -18.85 4.49
C ALA A 4 -25.01 -17.35 4.17
N HIS A 5 -25.16 -16.52 5.20
CA HIS A 5 -25.26 -15.07 5.05
C HIS A 5 -23.95 -14.45 4.52
N VAL A 6 -22.79 -14.92 5.00
CA VAL A 6 -21.48 -14.47 4.51
C VAL A 6 -21.28 -14.85 3.05
N ARG A 7 -21.63 -16.09 2.66
CA ARG A 7 -21.56 -16.55 1.26
C ARG A 7 -22.40 -15.69 0.32
N GLN A 8 -23.64 -15.41 0.70
CA GLN A 8 -24.55 -14.59 -0.11
C GLN A 8 -24.08 -13.14 -0.26
N ASN A 9 -23.28 -12.64 0.69
CA ASN A 9 -22.82 -11.25 0.73
C ASN A 9 -21.30 -11.12 0.56
N PHE A 10 -20.61 -12.16 0.06
CA PHE A 10 -19.14 -12.24 0.02
C PHE A 10 -18.52 -10.99 -0.62
N ASN A 11 -18.95 -10.65 -1.85
CA ASN A 11 -18.43 -9.49 -2.58
C ASN A 11 -18.68 -8.17 -1.85
N LYS A 12 -19.81 -8.05 -1.15
CA LYS A 12 -20.16 -6.86 -0.36
C LYS A 12 -19.25 -6.72 0.85
N TYR A 13 -18.97 -7.81 1.56
CA TYR A 13 -18.04 -7.76 2.70
C TYR A 13 -16.61 -7.54 2.26
N LEU A 14 -16.17 -8.21 1.19
CA LEU A 14 -14.85 -8.00 0.62
C LEU A 14 -14.63 -6.53 0.26
N ARG A 15 -15.60 -5.92 -0.45
CA ARG A 15 -15.56 -4.49 -0.80
C ARG A 15 -15.48 -3.59 0.43
N ARG A 16 -16.30 -3.84 1.47
CA ARG A 16 -16.29 -3.03 2.70
C ARG A 16 -14.95 -3.11 3.43
N VAL A 17 -14.34 -4.30 3.48
CA VAL A 17 -13.02 -4.48 4.08
C VAL A 17 -11.97 -3.67 3.31
N PHE A 18 -12.03 -3.65 1.98
CA PHE A 18 -11.13 -2.80 1.17
C PHE A 18 -11.35 -1.31 1.42
N GLU A 19 -12.59 -0.85 1.42
CA GLU A 19 -12.92 0.55 1.65
C GLU A 19 -12.40 1.03 3.00
N HIS A 20 -12.60 0.24 4.07
CA HIS A 20 -12.06 0.55 5.39
C HIS A 20 -10.54 0.46 5.48
N ALA A 21 -9.92 -0.54 4.84
CA ALA A 21 -8.46 -0.65 4.81
C ALA A 21 -7.83 0.56 4.13
N LEU A 22 -8.41 1.03 3.02
CA LEU A 22 -7.96 2.23 2.32
C LEU A 22 -8.13 3.48 3.18
N GLU A 23 -9.30 3.65 3.81
CA GLU A 23 -9.58 4.80 4.68
C GLU A 23 -8.58 4.90 5.83
N VAL A 24 -8.30 3.77 6.50
CA VAL A 24 -7.32 3.69 7.57
C VAL A 24 -5.93 4.03 7.04
N LEU A 25 -5.53 3.45 5.90
CA LEU A 25 -4.23 3.70 5.29
C LEU A 25 -4.05 5.19 4.96
N GLU A 26 -5.02 5.83 4.31
CA GLU A 26 -4.95 7.24 3.95
C GLU A 26 -4.87 8.13 5.19
N ARG A 27 -5.69 7.84 6.22
CA ARG A 27 -5.69 8.59 7.49
C ARG A 27 -4.33 8.61 8.18
N TYR A 28 -3.57 7.51 8.13
CA TYR A 28 -2.26 7.40 8.79
C TYR A 28 -1.07 7.71 7.87
N GLU A 29 -1.18 7.50 6.55
CA GLU A 29 -0.11 7.82 5.61
C GLU A 29 0.07 9.33 5.43
N GLU A 30 -1.01 10.09 5.34
CA GLU A 30 -0.91 11.53 5.05
C GLU A 30 -0.09 12.30 6.11
N PRO A 31 -0.33 12.16 7.42
CA PRO A 31 0.51 12.81 8.43
C PRO A 31 1.96 12.32 8.41
N ALA A 32 2.18 11.02 8.17
CA ALA A 32 3.50 10.43 8.18
C ALA A 32 4.38 10.98 7.03
N TYR A 33 3.81 11.13 5.84
CA TYR A 33 4.57 11.54 4.66
C TYR A 33 4.51 13.04 4.39
N ALA A 34 3.32 13.66 4.38
CA ALA A 34 3.17 15.06 4.05
C ALA A 34 3.77 15.98 5.13
N VAL A 35 3.61 15.61 6.40
CA VAL A 35 4.16 16.40 7.51
C VAL A 35 5.49 15.81 7.97
N GLY A 36 5.51 14.52 8.31
CA GLY A 36 6.69 13.87 8.88
C GLY A 36 7.89 13.82 7.93
N ALA A 37 7.72 13.28 6.72
CA ALA A 37 8.84 13.08 5.80
C ALA A 37 9.33 14.38 5.16
N ILE A 38 8.43 15.30 4.78
CA ILE A 38 8.82 16.62 4.26
C ILE A 38 9.51 17.45 5.35
N GLY A 39 9.00 17.44 6.59
CA GLY A 39 9.65 18.11 7.72
C GLY A 39 11.07 17.59 7.96
N LYS A 40 11.25 16.27 8.00
CA LYS A 40 12.60 15.67 8.12
C LYS A 40 13.51 16.01 6.94
N LEU A 41 12.97 16.10 5.72
CA LEU A 41 13.75 16.53 4.56
C LEU A 41 14.21 17.98 4.73
N ALA A 42 13.33 18.86 5.21
CA ALA A 42 13.65 20.25 5.52
C ALA A 42 14.75 20.37 6.58
N ASP A 43 14.69 19.55 7.63
CA ASP A 43 15.73 19.51 8.68
C ASP A 43 17.07 19.02 8.13
N LEU A 44 17.06 17.92 7.37
CA LEU A 44 18.25 17.33 6.76
C LEU A 44 18.90 18.26 5.72
N ARG A 45 18.08 19.06 5.03
CA ARG A 45 18.48 19.95 3.92
C ARG A 45 18.32 21.41 4.28
N ARG A 46 18.57 21.75 5.56
CA ARG A 46 18.41 23.11 6.09
C ARG A 46 19.20 24.15 5.30
N ASP A 47 20.38 23.79 4.78
CA ASP A 47 21.19 24.68 3.94
C ASP A 47 20.50 25.07 2.64
N ASP A 48 19.72 24.16 2.04
CA ASP A 48 18.94 24.47 0.83
C ASP A 48 17.83 25.50 1.15
N LEU A 49 17.24 25.45 2.35
CA LEU A 49 16.26 26.46 2.80
C LEU A 49 16.92 27.84 3.03
N VAL A 50 18.13 27.84 3.61
CA VAL A 50 18.90 29.07 3.78
C VAL A 50 19.24 29.68 2.42
N GLU A 51 19.66 28.87 1.45
CA GLU A 51 19.96 29.36 0.10
C GLU A 51 18.71 29.82 -0.65
N ALA A 52 17.57 29.11 -0.53
CA ALA A 52 16.30 29.56 -1.09
C ALA A 52 15.91 30.95 -0.55
N ARG A 53 16.14 31.22 0.74
CA ARG A 53 15.93 32.55 1.33
C ARG A 53 16.87 33.61 0.74
N ARG A 54 18.11 33.24 0.39
CA ARG A 54 19.04 34.15 -0.31
C ARG A 54 18.59 34.42 -1.75
N VAL A 55 18.10 33.40 -2.46
CA VAL A 55 17.52 33.56 -3.80
C VAL A 55 16.35 34.55 -3.75
N MET A 56 15.44 34.40 -2.78
CA MET A 56 14.32 35.33 -2.58
C MET A 56 14.81 36.78 -2.32
N LYS A 57 15.80 36.94 -1.43
CA LYS A 57 16.37 38.28 -1.14
C LYS A 57 17.02 38.94 -2.35
N ARG A 58 17.73 38.17 -3.19
CA ARG A 58 18.35 38.69 -4.42
C ARG A 58 17.31 39.10 -5.47
N ALA A 59 16.16 38.45 -5.48
CA ALA A 59 15.09 38.69 -6.45
C ALA A 59 14.10 39.81 -6.05
N GLY A 60 14.23 40.41 -4.86
CA GLY A 60 13.43 41.57 -4.45
C GLY A 60 12.45 41.34 -3.30
N ASN A 61 12.39 40.13 -2.72
CA ASN A 61 11.49 39.77 -1.60
C ASN A 61 9.98 40.02 -1.85
N ASP A 62 9.55 40.05 -3.10
CA ASP A 62 8.14 40.10 -3.47
C ASP A 62 7.60 38.68 -3.77
N GLU A 63 6.35 38.61 -4.24
CA GLU A 63 5.69 37.36 -4.60
C GLU A 63 6.42 36.62 -5.74
N ALA A 64 6.91 37.36 -6.74
CA ALA A 64 7.69 36.79 -7.84
C ALA A 64 9.03 36.21 -7.36
N ALA A 65 9.68 36.86 -6.39
CA ALA A 65 10.88 36.37 -5.74
C ALA A 65 10.62 35.10 -4.92
N PHE A 66 9.47 35.03 -4.22
CA PHE A 66 9.05 33.83 -3.52
C PHE A 66 8.86 32.66 -4.49
N GLU A 67 8.09 32.85 -5.57
CA GLU A 67 7.90 31.82 -6.59
C GLU A 67 9.24 31.32 -7.15
N THR A 68 10.17 32.23 -7.41
CA THR A 68 11.50 31.90 -7.94
C THR A 68 12.27 31.03 -6.96
N ALA A 69 12.32 31.41 -5.69
CA ALA A 69 12.97 30.64 -4.63
C ALA A 69 12.30 29.27 -4.41
N PHE A 70 10.97 29.22 -4.47
CA PHE A 70 10.21 27.98 -4.34
C PHE A 70 10.47 27.03 -5.52
N LYS A 71 10.38 27.51 -6.76
CA LYS A 71 10.72 26.73 -7.98
C LYS A 71 12.15 26.20 -7.92
N TRP A 72 13.09 27.02 -7.44
CA TRP A 72 14.47 26.61 -7.21
C TRP A 72 14.57 25.47 -6.19
N LEU A 73 13.90 25.60 -5.04
CA LEU A 73 13.91 24.60 -3.97
C LEU A 73 13.31 23.27 -4.44
N ILE A 74 12.16 23.31 -5.12
CA ILE A 74 11.50 22.13 -5.69
C ILE A 74 12.43 21.41 -6.68
N ARG A 75 13.15 22.13 -7.55
CA ARG A 75 14.12 21.52 -8.47
C ARG A 75 15.27 20.86 -7.73
N LYS A 76 15.79 21.51 -6.69
CA LYS A 76 16.84 20.97 -5.80
C LYS A 76 16.38 19.71 -5.08
N TRP A 77 15.14 19.68 -4.64
CA TRP A 77 14.57 18.58 -3.86
C TRP A 77 13.88 17.50 -4.70
N TYR A 78 13.75 17.70 -6.01
CA TYR A 78 13.00 16.83 -6.92
C TYR A 78 13.32 15.35 -6.72
N ARG A 79 14.62 14.99 -6.66
CA ARG A 79 15.02 13.59 -6.46
C ARG A 79 14.53 13.01 -5.14
N PHE A 80 14.56 13.79 -4.05
CA PHE A 80 14.11 13.34 -2.73
C PHE A 80 12.58 13.18 -2.69
N LEU A 81 11.87 14.17 -3.23
CA LEU A 81 10.41 14.12 -3.34
C LEU A 81 9.97 12.93 -4.20
N TRP A 82 10.70 12.65 -5.29
CA TRP A 82 10.47 11.49 -6.13
C TRP A 82 10.73 10.17 -5.40
N THR A 83 11.81 10.08 -4.62
CA THR A 83 12.09 8.89 -3.79
C THR A 83 11.01 8.67 -2.74
N LEU A 84 10.51 9.73 -2.09
CA LEU A 84 9.39 9.64 -1.15
C LEU A 84 8.13 9.12 -1.85
N PHE A 85 7.77 9.68 -3.00
CA PHE A 85 6.65 9.22 -3.81
C PHE A 85 6.77 7.74 -4.20
N LEU A 86 7.95 7.32 -4.68
CA LEU A 86 8.21 5.92 -5.02
C LEU A 86 8.09 5.01 -3.80
N SER A 87 8.61 5.42 -2.64
CA SER A 87 8.51 4.66 -1.41
C SER A 87 7.05 4.43 -1.00
N ILE A 88 6.21 5.46 -1.07
CA ILE A 88 4.77 5.36 -0.81
C ILE A 88 4.12 4.40 -1.81
N SER A 89 4.39 4.57 -3.11
CA SER A 89 3.81 3.72 -4.16
C SER A 89 4.17 2.24 -3.98
N GLN A 90 5.43 1.94 -3.67
CA GLN A 90 5.88 0.55 -3.46
C GLN A 90 5.31 -0.04 -2.17
N SER A 91 5.21 0.76 -1.10
CA SER A 91 4.52 0.36 0.13
C SER A 91 3.07 -0.03 -0.15
N ARG A 92 2.31 0.81 -0.87
CA ARG A 92 0.92 0.54 -1.25
C ARG A 92 0.77 -0.70 -2.12
N LYS A 93 1.65 -0.93 -3.09
CA LYS A 93 1.62 -2.14 -3.94
C LYS A 93 1.84 -3.41 -3.13
N THR A 94 2.80 -3.38 -2.22
CA THR A 94 3.14 -4.54 -1.37
C THR A 94 2.01 -4.84 -0.38
N ARG A 95 1.48 -3.79 0.27
CA ARG A 95 0.37 -3.91 1.23
C ARG A 95 -0.93 -4.34 0.55
N GLY A 96 -1.28 -3.74 -0.58
CA GLY A 96 -2.54 -4.02 -1.28
C GLY A 96 -2.72 -5.49 -1.65
N GLY A 97 -1.66 -6.16 -2.11
CA GLY A 97 -1.69 -7.61 -2.33
C GLY A 97 -1.91 -8.38 -1.03
N LYS A 98 -1.17 -8.04 0.02
CA LYS A 98 -1.26 -8.74 1.30
C LYS A 98 -2.60 -8.53 2.01
N ASP A 99 -3.11 -7.31 2.02
CA ASP A 99 -4.40 -6.95 2.61
C ASP A 99 -5.53 -7.67 1.87
N PHE A 100 -5.40 -7.87 0.56
CA PHE A 100 -6.35 -8.63 -0.24
C PHE A 100 -6.38 -10.11 0.16
N GLU A 101 -5.22 -10.75 0.28
CA GLU A 101 -5.13 -12.12 0.80
C GLU A 101 -5.74 -12.24 2.21
N LEU A 102 -5.41 -11.30 3.10
CA LEU A 102 -5.93 -11.30 4.48
C LEU A 102 -7.46 -11.18 4.51
N ALA A 103 -8.03 -10.31 3.67
CA ALA A 103 -9.47 -10.14 3.56
C ALA A 103 -10.16 -11.42 3.05
N ILE A 104 -9.61 -12.07 2.02
CA ILE A 104 -10.14 -13.35 1.52
C ILE A 104 -10.08 -14.42 2.60
N SER A 105 -8.93 -14.59 3.24
CA SER A 105 -8.73 -15.60 4.29
C SER A 105 -9.72 -15.41 5.44
N GLY A 106 -9.90 -14.17 5.92
CA GLY A 106 -10.88 -13.88 6.97
C GLY A 106 -12.32 -14.17 6.56
N LEU A 107 -12.69 -13.96 5.28
CA LEU A 107 -14.01 -14.35 4.78
C LEU A 107 -14.16 -15.87 4.68
N LEU A 108 -13.11 -16.59 4.25
CA LEU A 108 -13.10 -18.06 4.23
C LEU A 108 -13.30 -18.63 5.64
N ASP A 109 -12.61 -18.07 6.64
CA ASP A 109 -12.77 -18.43 8.06
C ASP A 109 -14.22 -18.22 8.52
N LEU A 110 -14.81 -17.05 8.24
CA LEU A 110 -16.20 -16.74 8.58
C LEU A 110 -17.22 -17.67 7.90
N MET A 111 -16.86 -18.25 6.75
CA MET A 111 -17.68 -19.22 6.03
C MET A 111 -17.43 -20.68 6.48
N ASN A 112 -16.51 -20.91 7.42
CA ASN A 112 -16.00 -22.23 7.80
C ASN A 112 -15.47 -23.04 6.60
N ILE A 113 -14.81 -22.37 5.65
CA ILE A 113 -14.16 -23.03 4.52
C ILE A 113 -12.72 -23.35 4.92
N PRO A 114 -12.36 -24.64 5.07
CA PRO A 114 -10.98 -25.03 5.38
C PRO A 114 -10.07 -24.60 4.24
N HIS A 115 -8.97 -23.96 4.58
CA HIS A 115 -8.01 -23.46 3.61
C HIS A 115 -6.60 -23.42 4.21
N GLU A 116 -5.60 -23.50 3.34
CA GLU A 116 -4.19 -23.40 3.69
C GLU A 116 -3.54 -22.27 2.89
N ARG A 117 -2.86 -21.35 3.59
CA ARG A 117 -2.09 -20.27 2.95
C ARG A 117 -0.76 -20.81 2.44
N GLN A 118 -0.42 -20.48 1.21
CA GLN A 118 0.85 -20.89 0.62
C GLN A 118 1.91 -19.79 0.72
N PRO A 119 3.19 -20.15 0.88
CA PRO A 119 4.27 -19.19 0.79
C PRO A 119 4.46 -18.73 -0.66
N ALA A 120 5.05 -17.54 -0.85
CA ALA A 120 5.22 -16.86 -2.15
C ALA A 120 6.01 -17.64 -3.24
N ARG A 121 6.54 -18.83 -2.92
CA ARG A 121 7.17 -19.73 -3.90
C ARG A 121 6.14 -20.42 -4.81
N TYR A 122 4.88 -20.48 -4.39
CA TYR A 122 3.80 -21.11 -5.15
C TYR A 122 2.98 -20.07 -5.93
N ARG A 123 2.38 -20.48 -7.06
CA ARG A 123 1.55 -19.61 -7.90
C ARG A 123 0.17 -19.31 -7.32
N ALA A 124 -0.29 -20.09 -6.35
CA ALA A 124 -1.60 -19.94 -5.74
C ALA A 124 -1.44 -19.43 -4.30
N ASP A 125 -2.27 -18.48 -3.89
CA ASP A 125 -2.23 -17.90 -2.55
C ASP A 125 -2.88 -18.81 -1.49
N PHE A 126 -3.89 -19.58 -1.92
CA PHE A 126 -4.69 -20.47 -1.08
C PHE A 126 -4.87 -21.84 -1.73
N ILE A 127 -4.88 -22.87 -0.90
CA ILE A 127 -5.29 -24.23 -1.29
C ILE A 127 -6.49 -24.64 -0.46
N LEU A 128 -7.49 -25.20 -1.14
CA LEU A 128 -8.76 -25.64 -0.59
C LEU A 128 -8.92 -27.16 -0.81
N PRO A 129 -9.22 -27.96 0.22
CA PRO A 129 -9.21 -27.62 1.65
C PRO A 129 -7.82 -27.64 2.30
N SER A 130 -6.87 -28.39 1.73
CA SER A 130 -5.48 -28.49 2.21
C SER A 130 -4.53 -28.98 1.12
N MET A 131 -3.23 -28.72 1.28
CA MET A 131 -2.18 -29.19 0.36
C MET A 131 -2.14 -30.72 0.30
N ASP A 132 -2.35 -31.40 1.42
CA ASP A 132 -2.37 -32.86 1.50
C ASP A 132 -3.44 -33.48 0.60
N ILE A 133 -4.64 -32.90 0.57
CA ILE A 133 -5.73 -33.38 -0.28
C ILE A 133 -5.44 -33.11 -1.76
N TYR A 134 -4.83 -31.97 -2.06
CA TYR A 134 -4.41 -31.64 -3.42
C TYR A 134 -3.36 -32.63 -3.95
N HIS A 135 -2.34 -32.96 -3.16
CA HIS A 135 -1.31 -33.92 -3.54
C HIS A 135 -1.87 -35.33 -3.72
N LYS A 136 -2.70 -35.82 -2.79
CA LYS A 136 -3.35 -37.14 -2.90
C LYS A 136 -4.19 -37.30 -4.17
N ARG A 137 -4.78 -36.21 -4.68
CA ARG A 137 -5.61 -36.23 -5.90
C ARG A 137 -4.83 -35.96 -7.19
N SER A 138 -3.62 -35.44 -7.09
CA SER A 138 -2.75 -35.12 -8.22
C SER A 138 -1.75 -36.24 -8.54
N GLU A 139 -1.80 -37.35 -7.79
CA GLU A 139 -1.08 -38.59 -8.11
C GLU A 139 -1.61 -39.20 -9.43
N PRO A 140 -0.73 -39.79 -10.27
CA PRO A 140 -1.12 -40.35 -11.55
C PRO A 140 -2.13 -41.51 -11.35
N GLY A 141 -3.39 -41.25 -11.70
CA GLY A 141 -4.50 -42.19 -11.53
C GLY A 141 -5.82 -41.54 -11.07
N HIS A 142 -5.80 -40.27 -10.66
CA HIS A 142 -7.01 -39.48 -10.40
C HIS A 142 -7.02 -38.23 -11.27
N SER A 143 -7.96 -38.15 -12.22
CA SER A 143 -8.25 -36.90 -12.91
C SER A 143 -8.92 -35.94 -11.91
N PRO A 144 -8.44 -34.71 -11.71
CA PRO A 144 -9.13 -33.71 -10.90
C PRO A 144 -10.42 -33.20 -11.58
N PHE A 145 -10.65 -33.60 -12.83
CA PHE A 145 -11.89 -33.42 -13.57
C PHE A 145 -12.38 -34.82 -14.00
N GLY A 146 -12.99 -35.53 -13.06
CA GLY A 146 -13.81 -36.71 -13.35
C GLY A 146 -15.23 -36.26 -13.66
#